data_AF-A0A556TQQ9-F1
#
_entry.id   AF-A0A556TQQ9-F1
#
_cell.length_a   1.000
_cell.length_b   1.000
_cell.length_c   1.000
_cell.angle_alpha   90.00
_cell.angle_beta   90.00
_cell.angle_gamma   90.00
#
_symmetry.space_group_name_H-M   'P 1'
#
loop_
_entity.id
_entity.type
_entity.pdbx_description
1 polymer ?
#
loop_
_entity_poly.entity_id
_entity_poly.type
_entity_poly.pdbx_seq_one_letter_code
_entity_poly.pdbx_strand_id
1 'polypeptide(L)'
;MNYAVVGGAVGLAVPNANIPGLKEFIASSRPSLTPGNTGLVELWETVFDCTLSPQSQKAVKSCTGDESLENANTRFTDVSDASLLNNIYKAVYAVAYAVDKHLGCHTGKKPFPNDTCADVGSIEPWQVLHYLTQVNFTTKNGETVLFDKLGDPIPRYAIVNWQRNDRGTIVFESIGMYDESRQDGEEFEINANGVVWAGQQHRVSKAEKMQ
;
A
#
# COMPACT_ATOMS: atom_id res chain seq x y z
N MET A 1 -22.27 0.83 -10.91
CA MET A 1 -22.77 0.45 -9.57
C MET A 1 -23.91 1.40 -9.22
N ASN A 2 -25.09 0.89 -8.84
CA ASN A 2 -26.28 1.74 -8.63
C ASN A 2 -26.34 2.23 -7.18
N TYR A 3 -26.10 3.54 -6.95
CA TYR A 3 -26.12 4.14 -5.61
C TYR A 3 -27.46 3.96 -4.88
N ALA A 4 -28.58 3.84 -5.60
CA ALA A 4 -29.88 3.59 -4.96
C ALA A 4 -29.93 2.24 -4.20
N VAL A 5 -29.06 1.30 -4.57
CA VAL A 5 -28.97 -0.03 -3.93
C VAL A 5 -27.85 -0.09 -2.89
N VAL A 6 -26.69 0.52 -3.19
CA VAL A 6 -25.47 0.39 -2.37
C VAL A 6 -25.20 1.60 -1.47
N GLY A 7 -26.00 2.66 -1.58
CA GLY A 7 -25.82 3.91 -0.86
C GLY A 7 -25.91 3.71 0.64
N GLY A 8 -24.88 4.17 1.35
CA GLY A 8 -24.78 4.04 2.79
C GLY A 8 -24.30 2.67 3.29
N ALA A 9 -23.84 1.78 2.39
CA ALA A 9 -23.14 0.56 2.81
C ALA A 9 -21.90 0.90 3.64
N VAL A 10 -21.63 0.09 4.65
CA VAL A 10 -20.41 0.16 5.48
C VAL A 10 -19.56 -1.05 5.16
N GLY A 11 -18.26 -0.84 4.94
CA GLY A 11 -17.32 -1.88 4.60
C GLY A 11 -15.94 -1.65 5.22
N LEU A 12 -15.05 -2.60 4.99
CA LEU A 12 -13.65 -2.52 5.39
C LEU A 12 -12.79 -2.28 4.14
N ALA A 13 -11.78 -1.43 4.28
CA ALA A 13 -10.78 -1.16 3.26
C ALA A 13 -9.38 -1.22 3.87
N VAL A 14 -8.37 -1.38 3.02
CA VAL A 14 -6.98 -1.15 3.43
C VAL A 14 -6.84 0.33 3.79
N PRO A 15 -6.26 0.69 4.95
CA PRO A 15 -6.08 2.08 5.30
C PRO A 15 -5.23 2.82 4.25
N ASN A 16 -5.70 4.00 3.86
CA ASN A 16 -4.89 4.92 3.09
C ASN A 16 -3.70 5.38 3.94
N ALA A 17 -2.57 5.62 3.29
CA ALA A 17 -1.35 6.05 3.94
C ALA A 17 -0.66 7.11 3.11
N ASN A 18 0.01 8.04 3.80
CA ASN A 18 0.92 8.96 3.14
C ASN A 18 2.32 8.32 3.12
N ILE A 19 2.96 8.26 1.95
CA ILE A 19 4.34 7.78 1.80
C ILE A 19 5.20 8.98 1.40
N PRO A 20 5.94 9.59 2.34
CA PRO A 20 6.73 10.79 2.05
C PRO A 20 7.76 10.54 0.94
N GLY A 21 7.80 11.42 -0.06
CA GLY A 21 8.72 11.32 -1.20
C GLY A 21 8.20 10.48 -2.37
N LEU A 22 7.08 9.78 -2.23
CA LEU A 22 6.57 8.89 -3.29
C LEU A 22 6.14 9.67 -4.54
N LYS A 23 5.44 10.80 -4.36
CA LYS A 23 4.98 11.64 -5.48
C LYS A 23 6.19 12.17 -6.27
N GLU A 24 7.19 12.66 -5.56
CA GLU A 24 8.42 13.21 -6.12
C GLU A 24 9.22 12.13 -6.84
N PHE A 25 9.30 10.92 -6.26
CA PHE A 25 9.93 9.77 -6.89
C PHE A 25 9.25 9.39 -8.21
N ILE A 26 7.91 9.28 -8.22
CA ILE A 26 7.16 8.96 -9.44
C ILE A 26 7.35 10.05 -10.50
N ALA A 27 7.24 11.33 -10.13
CA ALA A 27 7.41 12.44 -11.05
C ALA A 27 8.83 12.52 -11.66
N SER A 28 9.85 12.19 -10.86
CA SER A 28 11.26 12.18 -11.29
C SER A 28 11.68 10.89 -11.98
N SER A 29 10.83 9.86 -12.03
CA SER A 29 11.15 8.59 -12.68
C SER A 29 11.33 8.79 -14.19
N ARG A 30 12.29 8.08 -14.77
CA ARG A 30 12.63 8.14 -16.21
C ARG A 30 12.78 6.73 -16.78
N PRO A 31 12.27 6.47 -17.98
CA PRO A 31 12.39 5.16 -18.60
C PRO A 31 13.86 4.89 -18.95
N SER A 32 14.28 3.63 -18.92
CA SER A 32 15.60 3.21 -19.37
C SER A 32 15.49 1.89 -20.11
N LEU A 33 16.23 1.76 -21.22
CA LEU A 33 16.31 0.53 -22.00
C LEU A 33 17.26 -0.52 -21.39
N THR A 34 17.82 -0.23 -20.20
CA THR A 34 18.61 -1.21 -19.45
C THR A 34 17.77 -2.42 -19.05
N PRO A 35 18.30 -3.65 -19.15
CA PRO A 35 17.59 -4.85 -18.71
C PRO A 35 17.08 -4.70 -17.26
N GLY A 36 15.81 -5.07 -17.04
CA GLY A 36 15.16 -4.98 -15.72
C GLY A 36 14.24 -3.76 -15.53
N ASN A 37 14.23 -2.78 -16.43
CA ASN A 37 13.34 -1.60 -16.34
C ASN A 37 12.19 -1.60 -17.37
N THR A 38 11.79 -2.79 -17.83
CA THR A 38 10.77 -2.95 -18.88
C THR A 38 9.40 -2.39 -18.49
N GLY A 39 9.02 -2.49 -17.21
CA GLY A 39 7.74 -2.00 -16.72
C GLY A 39 7.62 -0.46 -16.81
N LEU A 40 8.69 0.28 -16.55
CA LEU A 40 8.67 1.74 -16.66
C LEU A 40 8.65 2.19 -18.13
N VAL A 41 9.30 1.43 -19.03
CA VAL A 41 9.23 1.66 -20.48
C VAL A 41 7.79 1.49 -20.97
N GLU A 42 7.13 0.38 -20.65
CA GLU A 42 5.74 0.13 -21.05
C GLU A 42 4.77 1.18 -20.51
N LEU A 43 4.93 1.57 -19.24
CA LEU A 43 4.18 2.65 -18.65
C LEU A 43 4.37 3.95 -19.44
N TRP A 44 5.61 4.32 -19.73
CA TRP A 44 5.95 5.57 -20.41
C TRP A 44 5.30 5.64 -21.79
N GLU A 45 5.45 4.58 -22.57
CA GLU A 45 4.87 4.44 -23.91
C GLU A 45 3.34 4.53 -23.87
N THR A 46 2.72 3.91 -22.86
CA THR A 46 1.26 3.94 -22.65
C THR A 46 0.76 5.33 -22.25
N VAL A 47 1.46 6.01 -21.34
CA VAL A 47 1.05 7.32 -20.80
C VAL A 47 1.18 8.42 -21.86
N PHE A 48 2.24 8.40 -22.65
CA PHE A 48 2.56 9.46 -23.62
C PHE A 48 2.18 9.12 -25.07
N ASP A 49 1.62 7.93 -25.29
CA ASP A 49 1.22 7.39 -26.60
C ASP A 49 2.36 7.50 -27.62
N CYS A 50 3.51 6.94 -27.25
CA CYS A 50 4.75 7.01 -28.01
C CYS A 50 5.58 5.72 -27.85
N THR A 51 6.70 5.61 -28.57
CA THR A 51 7.62 4.47 -28.47
C THR A 51 9.05 4.94 -28.23
N LEU A 52 9.74 4.35 -27.25
CA LEU A 52 11.14 4.66 -26.90
C LEU A 52 12.14 4.01 -27.87
N SER A 53 11.75 2.89 -28.51
CA SER A 53 12.55 2.22 -29.55
C SER A 53 11.71 2.01 -30.82
N PRO A 54 11.43 3.07 -31.59
CA PRO A 54 10.63 2.97 -32.80
C PRO A 54 11.36 2.09 -33.82
N GLN A 55 10.76 0.95 -34.18
CA GLN A 55 11.24 0.15 -35.30
C GLN A 55 11.02 0.94 -36.60
N SER A 56 12.06 0.95 -37.45
CA SER A 56 12.26 1.84 -38.61
C SER A 56 11.25 1.74 -39.76
N GLN A 57 10.10 1.06 -39.58
CA GLN A 57 9.13 0.79 -40.63
C GLN A 57 7.72 1.31 -40.37
N LYS A 58 7.44 1.92 -39.20
CA LYS A 58 6.16 2.59 -38.95
C LYS A 58 6.39 4.02 -38.46
N ALA A 59 5.61 4.95 -38.99
CA ALA A 59 5.54 6.33 -38.50
C ALA A 59 4.84 6.37 -37.13
N VAL A 60 5.51 5.85 -36.10
CA VAL A 60 5.05 5.90 -34.70
C VAL A 60 5.75 7.08 -34.04
N LYS A 61 4.99 7.82 -33.22
CA LYS A 61 5.51 8.93 -32.42
C LYS A 61 6.63 8.41 -31.51
N SER A 62 7.83 8.99 -31.64
CA SER A 62 8.96 8.64 -30.76
C SER A 62 8.80 9.32 -29.41
N CYS A 63 9.07 8.61 -28.31
CA CYS A 63 9.26 9.23 -27.01
C CYS A 63 10.63 9.91 -26.96
N THR A 64 10.73 11.00 -26.21
CA THR A 64 12.00 11.67 -25.89
C THR A 64 12.66 11.03 -24.66
N GLY A 65 11.86 10.49 -23.74
CA GLY A 65 12.30 10.00 -22.45
C GLY A 65 12.33 11.08 -21.36
N ASP A 66 12.09 12.34 -21.72
CA ASP A 66 12.10 13.51 -20.83
C ASP A 66 10.71 14.10 -20.58
N GLU A 67 9.65 13.43 -21.07
CA GLU A 67 8.27 13.79 -20.74
C GLU A 67 8.03 13.83 -19.22
N SER A 68 7.06 14.64 -18.77
CA SER A 68 6.79 14.79 -17.34
C SER A 68 5.60 13.95 -16.90
N LEU A 69 5.84 13.03 -15.95
CA LEU A 69 4.79 12.27 -15.26
C LEU A 69 4.01 13.12 -14.25
N GLU A 70 4.53 14.29 -13.84
CA GLU A 70 3.91 15.13 -12.81
C GLU A 70 2.46 15.53 -13.16
N ASN A 71 2.21 15.81 -14.45
CA ASN A 71 0.92 16.28 -14.94
C ASN A 71 0.16 15.23 -15.77
N ALA A 72 0.63 13.99 -15.79
CA ALA A 72 0.03 12.94 -16.60
C ALA A 72 -1.38 12.53 -16.11
N ASN A 73 -1.73 12.87 -14.86
CA ASN A 73 -3.05 12.60 -14.24
C ASN A 73 -3.57 11.19 -14.52
N THR A 74 -2.71 10.19 -14.32
CA THR A 74 -3.06 8.78 -14.49
C THR A 74 -3.26 8.12 -13.13
N ARG A 75 -3.89 6.94 -13.11
CA ARG A 75 -3.99 6.13 -11.88
C ARG A 75 -2.63 5.75 -11.29
N PHE A 76 -1.56 5.79 -12.09
CA PHE A 76 -0.21 5.50 -11.61
C PHE A 76 0.42 6.70 -10.90
N THR A 77 0.16 7.92 -11.39
CA THR A 77 0.75 9.15 -10.84
C THR A 77 -0.11 9.76 -9.73
N ASP A 78 -1.35 9.31 -9.59
CA ASP A 78 -2.23 9.63 -8.48
C ASP A 78 -1.84 8.84 -7.22
N VAL A 79 -1.25 9.55 -6.26
CA VAL A 79 -0.88 9.02 -4.93
C VAL A 79 -1.81 9.49 -3.82
N SER A 80 -2.99 10.02 -4.16
CA SER A 80 -3.99 10.44 -3.18
C SER A 80 -4.53 9.27 -2.35
N ASP A 81 -4.55 8.08 -2.95
CA ASP A 81 -4.77 6.80 -2.29
C ASP A 81 -3.56 5.88 -2.51
N ALA A 82 -2.72 5.75 -1.49
CA ALA A 82 -1.55 4.87 -1.51
C ALA A 82 -1.76 3.60 -0.67
N SER A 83 -3.00 3.19 -0.41
CA SER A 83 -3.32 2.03 0.44
C SER A 83 -2.56 0.76 0.02
N LEU A 84 -2.57 0.43 -1.29
CA LEU A 84 -1.86 -0.73 -1.81
C LEU A 84 -0.34 -0.53 -1.85
N LEU A 85 0.10 0.66 -2.28
CA LEU A 85 1.53 1.00 -2.35
C LEU A 85 2.19 0.95 -0.97
N ASN A 86 1.44 1.27 0.08
CA ASN A 86 1.91 1.23 1.45
C ASN A 86 2.18 -0.21 1.93
N ASN A 87 1.39 -1.19 1.48
CA ASN A 87 1.69 -2.60 1.76
C ASN A 87 2.98 -3.05 1.05
N ILE A 88 3.20 -2.61 -0.19
CA ILE A 88 4.45 -2.89 -0.92
C ILE A 88 5.64 -2.22 -0.22
N TYR A 89 5.49 -0.95 0.17
CA TYR A 89 6.49 -0.20 0.93
C TYR A 89 6.86 -0.93 2.23
N LYS A 90 5.87 -1.36 3.01
CA LYS A 90 6.08 -2.14 4.24
C LYS A 90 6.76 -3.48 3.98
N ALA A 91 6.37 -4.21 2.93
CA ALA A 91 6.95 -5.50 2.60
C ALA A 91 8.44 -5.38 2.23
N VAL A 92 8.80 -4.39 1.41
CA VAL A 92 10.21 -4.14 1.04
C VAL A 92 11.02 -3.75 2.26
N TYR A 93 10.49 -2.88 3.12
CA TYR A 93 11.17 -2.52 4.37
C TYR A 93 11.30 -3.70 5.31
N ALA A 94 10.29 -4.57 5.44
CA ALA A 94 10.38 -5.77 6.28
C ALA A 94 11.54 -6.69 5.84
N VAL A 95 11.70 -6.90 4.52
CA VAL A 95 12.84 -7.65 3.99
C VAL A 95 14.15 -6.91 4.26
N ALA A 96 14.20 -5.59 4.04
CA ALA A 96 15.40 -4.80 4.32
C ALA A 96 15.82 -4.87 5.79
N TYR A 97 14.87 -4.76 6.72
CA TYR A 97 15.11 -4.92 8.17
C TYR A 97 15.55 -6.35 8.53
N ALA A 98 15.00 -7.37 7.88
CA ALA A 98 15.43 -8.76 8.09
C ALA A 98 16.87 -8.97 7.62
N VAL A 99 17.24 -8.41 6.47
CA VAL A 99 18.62 -8.43 5.96
C VAL A 99 19.55 -7.62 6.87
N ASP A 100 19.14 -6.42 7.30
CA ASP A 100 19.93 -5.59 8.23
C ASP A 100 20.21 -6.33 9.55
N LYS A 101 19.22 -7.01 10.11
CA LYS A 101 19.40 -7.88 11.29
C LYS A 101 20.37 -9.03 11.04
N HIS A 102 20.33 -9.63 9.85
CA HIS A 102 21.29 -10.67 9.45
C HIS A 102 22.72 -10.11 9.43
N LEU A 103 22.91 -8.95 8.81
CA LEU A 103 24.20 -8.28 8.69
C LEU A 103 24.75 -7.81 10.05
N GLY A 104 23.88 -7.30 10.93
CA GLY A 104 24.21 -6.80 12.26
C GLY A 104 24.38 -7.88 13.34
N CYS A 105 24.37 -9.17 12.99
CA CYS A 105 24.51 -10.26 13.95
C CYS A 105 25.90 -10.23 14.61
N HIS A 106 25.98 -9.69 15.82
CA HIS A 106 27.21 -9.53 16.60
C HIS A 106 27.00 -10.08 18.03
N THR A 107 27.04 -11.41 18.19
CA THR A 107 27.27 -12.14 19.48
C THR A 107 26.33 -11.87 20.67
N GLY A 108 25.71 -12.95 21.19
CA GLY A 108 25.14 -13.00 22.55
C GLY A 108 23.76 -13.67 22.67
N LYS A 109 23.00 -13.70 21.57
CA LYS A 109 21.76 -14.48 21.40
C LYS A 109 21.65 -14.90 19.94
N LYS A 110 22.49 -15.86 19.56
CA LYS A 110 22.68 -16.18 18.16
C LYS A 110 21.56 -17.12 17.69
N PRO A 111 20.84 -16.79 16.61
CA PRO A 111 19.58 -17.44 16.27
C PRO A 111 19.70 -18.87 15.73
N PHE A 112 20.90 -19.25 15.28
CA PHE A 112 21.15 -20.52 14.59
C PHE A 112 21.92 -21.50 15.49
N PRO A 113 21.90 -22.81 15.17
CA PRO A 113 22.57 -23.84 15.96
C PRO A 113 24.03 -23.49 16.29
N ASN A 114 24.47 -23.88 17.49
CA ASN A 114 25.80 -23.61 18.05
C ASN A 114 26.10 -22.13 18.34
N ASP A 115 25.06 -21.33 18.60
CA ASP A 115 25.21 -19.88 18.75
C ASP A 115 26.01 -19.29 17.59
N THR A 116 25.57 -19.50 16.35
CA THR A 116 26.26 -18.97 15.16
C THR A 116 25.45 -17.87 14.49
N CYS A 117 26.16 -16.88 13.96
CA CYS A 117 25.58 -15.96 12.98
C CYS A 117 25.72 -16.62 11.61
N ALA A 118 24.72 -16.46 10.75
CA ALA A 118 24.84 -16.90 9.38
C ALA A 118 25.88 -16.04 8.64
N ASP A 119 26.48 -16.62 7.59
CA ASP A 119 27.52 -15.93 6.81
C ASP A 119 26.95 -14.66 6.15
N VAL A 120 27.66 -13.55 6.33
CA VAL A 120 27.34 -12.25 5.73
C VAL A 120 27.63 -12.25 4.22
N GLY A 121 28.58 -13.09 3.76
CA GLY A 121 28.95 -13.20 2.35
C GLY A 121 27.98 -14.00 1.49
N SER A 122 27.09 -14.79 2.10
CA SER A 122 26.13 -15.64 1.40
C SER A 122 24.82 -15.75 2.17
N ILE A 123 23.88 -14.87 1.83
CA ILE A 123 22.53 -14.86 2.41
C ILE A 123 21.67 -15.92 1.71
N GLU A 124 21.16 -16.87 2.48
CA GLU A 124 20.20 -17.86 2.01
C GLU A 124 18.76 -17.43 2.34
N PRO A 125 17.76 -17.71 1.48
CA PRO A 125 16.37 -17.28 1.70
C PRO A 125 15.77 -17.69 3.05
N TRP A 126 16.12 -18.88 3.56
CA TRP A 126 15.62 -19.38 4.85
C TRP A 126 16.18 -18.59 6.05
N GLN A 127 17.37 -17.98 5.91
CA GLN A 127 17.95 -17.10 6.93
C GLN A 127 17.18 -15.78 6.98
N VAL A 128 16.82 -15.23 5.83
CA VAL A 128 15.96 -14.05 5.74
C VAL A 128 14.59 -14.33 6.35
N LEU A 129 14.00 -15.50 6.05
CA LEU A 129 12.74 -15.93 6.66
C LEU A 129 12.84 -15.97 8.20
N HIS A 130 13.93 -16.48 8.75
CA HIS A 130 14.15 -16.47 10.19
C HIS A 130 14.10 -15.05 10.76
N TYR A 131 14.83 -14.10 10.18
CA TYR A 131 14.84 -12.71 10.66
C TYR A 131 13.53 -11.96 10.39
N LEU A 132 12.79 -12.32 9.33
CA LEU A 132 11.45 -11.79 9.07
C LEU A 132 10.51 -12.06 10.25
N THR A 133 10.56 -13.24 10.87
CA THR A 133 9.75 -13.55 12.08
C THR A 133 10.07 -12.67 13.29
N GLN A 134 11.18 -11.92 13.25
CA GLN A 134 11.63 -11.07 14.34
C GLN A 134 11.54 -9.58 14.01
N VAL A 135 11.08 -9.19 12.81
CA VAL A 135 10.99 -7.77 12.47
C VAL A 135 9.98 -7.08 13.37
N ASN A 136 10.40 -5.94 13.88
CA ASN A 136 9.59 -5.02 14.66
C ASN A 136 10.18 -3.64 14.43
N PHE A 137 9.53 -2.86 13.56
CA PHE A 137 9.95 -1.50 13.26
C PHE A 137 8.72 -0.62 13.03
N THR A 138 8.93 0.68 13.09
CA THR A 138 7.91 1.67 12.73
C THR A 138 8.36 2.39 11.48
N THR A 139 7.51 2.44 10.47
CA THR A 139 7.75 3.17 9.22
C THR A 139 7.80 4.68 9.45
N LYS A 140 8.31 5.43 8.46
CA LYS A 140 8.33 6.90 8.52
C LYS A 140 6.94 7.54 8.60
N ASN A 141 5.90 6.83 8.15
CA ASN A 141 4.51 7.26 8.25
C ASN A 141 3.81 6.78 9.54
N GLY A 142 4.56 6.22 10.51
CA GLY A 142 4.07 5.92 11.85
C GLY A 142 3.35 4.58 12.00
N GLU A 143 3.47 3.68 11.03
CA GLU A 143 2.88 2.34 11.13
C GLU A 143 3.88 1.33 11.68
N THR A 144 3.46 0.59 12.71
CA THR A 144 4.23 -0.53 13.23
C THR A 144 4.08 -1.74 12.32
N VAL A 145 5.20 -2.37 11.99
CA VAL A 145 5.26 -3.61 11.21
C VAL A 145 5.85 -4.70 12.09
N LEU A 146 5.01 -5.66 12.44
CA LEU A 146 5.38 -6.91 13.12
C LEU A 146 4.54 -8.05 12.52
N PHE A 147 5.05 -9.27 12.62
CA PHE A 147 4.34 -10.48 12.20
C PHE A 147 4.06 -11.37 13.41
N ASP A 148 2.89 -12.00 13.41
CA ASP A 148 2.53 -13.00 14.40
C ASP A 148 3.25 -14.34 14.14
N LYS A 149 2.89 -15.39 14.89
CA LYS A 149 3.50 -16.72 14.75
C LYS A 149 3.17 -17.40 13.41
N LEU A 150 2.10 -16.99 12.74
CA LEU A 150 1.67 -17.50 11.44
C LEU A 150 2.26 -16.68 10.28
N GLY A 151 2.87 -15.53 10.57
CA GLY A 151 3.42 -14.61 9.59
C GLY A 151 2.44 -13.51 9.15
N ASP A 152 1.31 -13.38 9.84
CA ASP A 152 0.30 -12.38 9.54
C ASP A 152 0.69 -11.03 10.17
N PRO A 153 0.53 -9.90 9.44
CA PRO A 153 0.75 -8.58 10.00
C PRO A 153 -0.39 -8.19 10.95
N ILE A 154 -0.16 -7.19 11.81
CA ILE A 154 -1.22 -6.64 12.66
C ILE A 154 -2.41 -6.19 11.79
N PRO A 155 -3.61 -6.73 12.00
CA PRO A 155 -4.83 -6.31 11.32
C PRO A 155 -5.13 -4.84 11.56
N ARG A 156 -5.21 -4.09 10.45
CA ARG A 156 -5.67 -2.69 10.43
C ARG A 156 -6.57 -2.47 9.23
N TYR A 157 -7.75 -1.90 9.46
CA TYR A 157 -8.74 -1.64 8.43
C TYR A 157 -9.33 -0.24 8.58
N ALA A 158 -9.45 0.49 7.48
CA ALA A 158 -10.31 1.66 7.43
C ALA A 158 -11.76 1.19 7.35
N ILE A 159 -12.62 1.76 8.19
CA ILE A 159 -14.07 1.56 8.10
C ILE A 159 -14.58 2.62 7.13
N VAL A 160 -15.11 2.18 6.00
CA VAL A 160 -15.54 3.08 4.93
C VAL A 160 -17.05 3.05 4.74
N ASN A 161 -17.62 4.19 4.38
CA ASN A 161 -19.02 4.34 4.06
C ASN A 161 -19.20 4.81 2.62
N TRP A 162 -20.15 4.20 1.93
CA TRP A 162 -20.40 4.44 0.52
C TRP A 162 -21.27 5.67 0.36
N GLN A 163 -20.62 6.80 0.10
CA GLN A 163 -21.25 8.11 0.01
C GLN A 163 -21.29 8.61 -1.43
N ARG A 164 -22.01 9.69 -1.65
CA ARG A 164 -22.09 10.36 -2.94
C ARG A 164 -21.53 11.76 -2.79
N ASN A 165 -20.48 12.07 -3.54
CA ASN A 165 -19.91 13.41 -3.53
C ASN A 165 -20.80 14.41 -4.32
N ASP A 166 -20.45 15.69 -4.27
CA ASP A 166 -21.19 16.77 -4.96
C ASP A 166 -21.26 16.60 -6.49
N ARG A 167 -20.34 15.82 -7.07
CA ARG A 167 -20.31 15.48 -8.50
C ARG A 167 -21.19 14.27 -8.84
N GLY A 168 -21.88 13.71 -7.85
CA GLY A 168 -22.75 12.56 -8.03
C GLY A 168 -22.03 11.21 -8.16
N THR A 169 -20.72 11.17 -7.92
CA THR A 169 -19.89 9.95 -7.95
C THR A 169 -19.92 9.24 -6.59
N ILE A 170 -19.87 7.91 -6.60
CA ILE A 170 -19.75 7.11 -5.38
C ILE A 170 -18.30 7.24 -4.87
N VAL A 171 -18.15 7.59 -3.60
CA VAL A 171 -16.87 7.70 -2.89
C VAL A 171 -16.91 6.83 -1.63
N PHE A 172 -15.75 6.31 -1.24
CA PHE A 172 -15.59 5.48 -0.05
C PHE A 172 -15.00 6.35 1.06
N GLU A 173 -15.87 7.03 1.80
CA GLU A 173 -15.44 7.94 2.86
C GLU A 173 -15.00 7.15 4.08
N SER A 174 -13.80 7.41 4.59
CA SER A 174 -13.32 6.82 5.83
C SER A 174 -14.09 7.43 7.00
N ILE A 175 -14.84 6.59 7.71
CA ILE A 175 -15.66 6.96 8.87
C ILE A 175 -15.12 6.38 10.16
N GLY A 176 -13.98 5.69 10.14
CA GLY A 176 -13.45 5.01 11.30
C GLY A 176 -12.27 4.09 10.98
N MET A 177 -11.80 3.39 12.00
CA MET A 177 -10.69 2.45 11.89
C MET A 177 -10.88 1.27 12.84
N TYR A 178 -10.48 0.09 12.39
CA TYR A 178 -10.16 -1.05 13.24
C TYR A 178 -8.64 -1.21 13.30
N ASP A 179 -8.07 -1.28 14.49
CA ASP A 179 -6.63 -1.39 14.73
C ASP A 179 -6.34 -2.32 15.92
N GLU A 180 -5.90 -3.54 15.63
CA GLU A 180 -5.62 -4.56 16.65
C GLU A 180 -4.38 -4.23 17.51
N SER A 181 -3.59 -3.21 17.16
CA SER A 181 -2.48 -2.77 18.01
C SER A 181 -2.91 -1.94 19.22
N ARG A 182 -4.18 -1.51 19.29
CA ARG A 182 -4.73 -0.71 20.39
C ARG A 182 -5.10 -1.58 21.60
N GLN A 183 -5.48 -0.95 22.70
CA GLN A 183 -5.91 -1.64 23.91
C GLN A 183 -7.26 -2.34 23.70
N ASP A 184 -7.50 -3.42 24.44
CA ASP A 184 -8.76 -4.15 24.44
C ASP A 184 -9.96 -3.21 24.65
N GLY A 185 -10.87 -3.19 23.67
CA GLY A 185 -12.06 -2.33 23.65
C GLY A 185 -11.86 -0.97 22.96
N GLU A 186 -10.64 -0.63 22.52
CA GLU A 186 -10.29 0.59 21.79
C GLU A 186 -9.88 0.32 20.32
N GLU A 187 -9.92 -0.93 19.87
CA GLU A 187 -9.51 -1.35 18.54
C GLU A 187 -10.45 -0.79 17.47
N PHE A 188 -11.74 -0.67 17.78
CA PHE A 188 -12.77 -0.21 16.86
C PHE A 188 -13.21 1.21 17.19
N GLU A 189 -13.02 2.12 16.25
CA GLU A 189 -13.43 3.52 16.35
C GLU A 189 -14.27 3.91 15.13
N ILE A 190 -15.46 4.48 15.36
CA ILE A 190 -16.33 4.98 14.29
C ILE A 190 -16.86 6.38 14.62
N ASN A 191 -16.74 7.29 13.67
CA ASN A 191 -17.34 8.61 13.74
C ASN A 191 -18.78 8.55 13.19
N ALA A 192 -19.74 8.34 14.08
CA ALA A 192 -21.16 8.23 13.72
C ALA A 192 -21.72 9.47 12.99
N ASN A 193 -21.14 10.65 13.20
CA ASN A 193 -21.59 11.89 12.56
C ASN A 193 -21.29 11.92 11.05
N GLY A 194 -20.26 11.19 10.62
CA GLY A 194 -19.86 11.10 9.22
C GLY A 194 -20.62 10.04 8.42
N VAL A 195 -21.49 9.25 9.05
CA VAL A 195 -22.14 8.10 8.39
C VAL A 195 -23.42 8.52 7.67
N VAL A 196 -23.54 8.08 6.42
CA VAL A 196 -24.77 8.12 5.64
C VAL A 196 -25.33 6.70 5.57
N TRP A 197 -26.58 6.54 5.96
CA TRP A 197 -27.34 5.30 5.90
C TRP A 197 -28.21 5.24 4.63
N ALA A 198 -28.79 4.07 4.39
CA ALA A 198 -29.68 3.83 3.26
C ALA A 198 -30.75 4.92 3.13
N GLY A 199 -30.98 5.38 1.89
CA GLY A 199 -31.92 6.47 1.63
C GLY A 199 -31.43 7.86 2.07
N GLN A 200 -30.11 8.07 2.17
CA GLN A 200 -29.49 9.35 2.57
C GLN A 200 -29.86 9.79 3.99
N GLN A 201 -30.06 8.82 4.89
CA GLN A 201 -30.39 9.11 6.28
C GLN A 201 -29.13 9.30 7.11
N HIS A 202 -29.15 10.25 8.05
CA HIS A 202 -28.05 10.44 9.03
C HIS A 202 -28.37 9.84 10.40
N ARG A 203 -29.52 9.18 10.53
CA ARG A 203 -29.92 8.48 11.75
C ARG A 203 -29.76 6.98 11.54
N VAL A 204 -29.22 6.32 12.55
CA VAL A 204 -29.08 4.86 12.57
C VAL A 204 -30.46 4.24 12.40
N SER A 205 -30.60 3.39 11.39
CA SER A 205 -31.83 2.63 11.16
C SER A 205 -32.00 1.58 12.26
N LYS A 206 -33.25 1.30 12.65
CA LYS A 206 -33.53 0.15 13.49
C LYS A 206 -33.29 -1.11 12.67
N ALA A 207 -32.34 -1.94 13.09
CA ALA A 207 -32.20 -3.28 12.55
C ALA A 207 -33.33 -4.14 13.12
N GLU A 208 -34.31 -4.50 12.30
CA GLU A 208 -35.23 -5.59 12.64
C GLU A 208 -34.44 -6.90 12.53
N LYS A 209 -34.42 -7.68 13.62
CA LYS A 209 -33.91 -9.04 13.54
C LYS A 209 -34.78 -9.79 12.54
N MET A 210 -34.18 -10.25 11.45
CA MET A 210 -34.83 -11.25 10.58
C MET A 210 -35.12 -12.48 11.45
N GLN A 211 -36.40 -12.80 11.54
CA GLN A 211 -36.95 -13.88 12.35
C GLN A 211 -36.93 -15.20 11.59
#